data_AF-A5CQB2-F1
#
_entry.id   AF-A5CQB2-F1
#
_cell.length_a   1.000
_cell.length_b   1.000
_cell.length_c   1.000
_cell.angle_alpha   90.00
_cell.angle_beta   90.00
_cell.angle_gamma   90.00
#
_symmetry.space_group_name_H-M   'P 1'
#
loop_
_entity.id
_entity.type
_entity.pdbx_description
1 polymer ?
#
loop_
_entity_poly.entity_id
_entity_poly.type
_entity_poly.pdbx_seq_one_letter_code
_entity_poly.pdbx_strand_id
1 'polypeptide(L)'
;MSAPKPSRAPRTVRERRGSMILTGAIIAVVLAFSAAVSLRDGIVPPWAFLGLTGGGIAAGLLLYAVKPAGLRWLLIALVVGLAVALRISAMPGAMAPWLLGVVAGSFLSRDEWPWRRSPEERQRERQPRPLASIRPWSGSGLTASLAEVPIGRRGATETGVLLAAGDVVARVRVDELHRLVSGRAGIAESVDSDDADSSGRTVYLTRVDTSSPDSIVGEVLVGLPGDALAFLRITDPMPASPEAVLTGSDLVGFREWALTVPAP
;
A
#
# COMPACT_ATOMS: atom_id res chain seq x y z
N MET A 1 -2.49 -14.05 -23.70
CA MET A 1 -3.00 -14.36 -22.35
C MET A 1 -1.88 -14.11 -21.36
N SER A 2 -1.93 -12.97 -20.68
CA SER A 2 -0.93 -12.59 -19.67
C SER A 2 -1.52 -12.95 -18.32
N ALA A 3 -0.85 -13.80 -17.55
CA ALA A 3 -1.30 -14.15 -16.21
C ALA A 3 -1.55 -12.88 -15.38
N PRO A 4 -2.66 -12.79 -14.63
CA PRO A 4 -2.88 -11.67 -13.72
C PRO A 4 -1.71 -11.62 -12.73
N LYS A 5 -1.13 -10.43 -12.54
CA LYS A 5 -0.08 -10.22 -11.55
C LYS A 5 -0.61 -10.69 -10.19
N PRO A 6 0.09 -11.56 -9.46
CA PRO A 6 -0.35 -11.97 -8.14
C PRO A 6 -0.47 -10.74 -7.25
N SER A 7 -1.67 -10.49 -6.72
CA SER A 7 -1.87 -9.57 -5.60
C SER A 7 -0.94 -10.03 -4.49
N ARG A 8 -0.09 -9.11 -4.02
CA ARG A 8 0.94 -9.45 -3.03
C ARG A 8 0.20 -9.69 -1.72
N ALA A 9 0.14 -10.94 -1.27
CA ALA A 9 -0.49 -11.34 -0.02
C ALA A 9 -0.11 -10.40 1.15
N PRO A 10 -1.06 -10.04 2.02
CA PRO A 10 -0.86 -9.02 3.06
C PRO A 10 0.17 -9.45 4.09
N ARG A 11 1.20 -8.61 4.26
CA ARG A 11 2.24 -8.83 5.26
C ARG A 11 1.72 -8.50 6.65
N THR A 12 1.74 -9.49 7.54
CA THR A 12 1.52 -9.30 8.98
C THR A 12 2.41 -8.20 9.55
N VAL A 13 2.07 -7.62 10.71
CA VAL A 13 2.88 -6.58 11.39
C VAL A 13 4.31 -7.06 11.63
N ARG A 14 4.46 -8.36 11.92
CA ARG A 14 5.74 -9.06 12.02
C ARG A 14 6.48 -9.07 10.69
N GLU A 15 5.80 -9.35 9.58
CA GLU A 15 6.39 -9.30 8.23
C GLU A 15 6.68 -7.88 7.75
N ARG A 16 5.91 -6.87 8.18
CA ARG A 16 6.22 -5.45 7.92
C ARG A 16 7.46 -5.02 8.67
N ARG A 17 7.59 -5.36 9.96
CA ARG A 17 8.83 -5.11 10.73
C ARG A 17 10.01 -5.85 10.12
N GLY A 18 9.84 -7.11 9.72
CA GLY A 18 10.88 -7.89 9.03
C GLY A 18 11.29 -7.27 7.69
N SER A 19 10.32 -6.83 6.90
CA SER A 19 10.56 -6.13 5.62
C SER A 19 11.24 -4.79 5.83
N MET A 20 10.85 -4.00 6.84
CA MET A 20 11.49 -2.74 7.19
C MET A 20 12.96 -2.95 7.61
N ILE A 21 13.23 -3.96 8.45
CA ILE A 21 14.60 -4.30 8.89
C ILE A 21 15.46 -4.74 7.70
N LEU A 22 14.94 -5.65 6.86
CA LEU A 22 15.64 -6.11 5.66
C LEU A 22 15.93 -4.96 4.70
N THR A 23 14.93 -4.13 4.44
CA THR A 23 15.06 -2.99 3.52
C THR A 23 16.00 -1.93 4.09
N GLY A 24 15.96 -1.68 5.40
CA GLY A 24 16.93 -0.85 6.11
C GLY A 24 18.36 -1.38 6.02
N ALA A 25 18.56 -2.70 6.18
CA ALA A 25 19.86 -3.32 6.02
C ALA A 25 20.39 -3.19 4.58
N ILE A 26 19.54 -3.37 3.57
CA ILE A 26 19.90 -3.16 2.16
C ILE A 26 20.33 -1.70 1.94
N ILE A 27 19.57 -0.72 2.43
CA ILE A 27 19.94 0.70 2.33
C ILE A 27 21.31 0.95 2.98
N ALA A 28 21.52 0.42 4.20
CA ALA A 28 22.78 0.58 4.91
C ALA A 28 23.97 -0.01 4.14
N VAL A 29 23.83 -1.23 3.60
CA VAL A 29 24.85 -1.87 2.77
C VAL A 29 25.13 -1.07 1.50
N VAL A 30 24.08 -0.61 0.82
CA VAL A 30 24.19 0.19 -0.41
C VAL A 30 24.92 1.50 -0.16
N LEU A 31 24.56 2.22 0.90
CA LEU A 31 25.20 3.50 1.23
C LEU A 31 26.63 3.31 1.74
N ALA A 32 26.89 2.28 2.55
CA ALA A 32 28.23 1.94 3.02
C ALA A 32 29.14 1.55 1.86
N PHE A 33 28.65 0.74 0.91
CA PHE A 33 29.37 0.40 -0.31
C PHE A 33 29.62 1.64 -1.17
N SER A 34 28.61 2.50 -1.33
CA SER A 34 28.77 3.76 -2.06
C SER A 34 29.85 4.65 -1.45
N ALA A 35 29.86 4.80 -0.12
CA ALA A 35 30.86 5.57 0.61
C ALA A 35 32.25 4.94 0.46
N ALA A 36 32.36 3.63 0.66
CA ALA A 36 33.62 2.90 0.53
C ALA A 36 34.23 3.02 -0.86
N VAL A 37 33.44 2.96 -1.93
CA VAL A 37 33.95 3.08 -3.31
C VAL A 37 34.25 4.53 -3.69
N SER A 38 33.41 5.47 -3.25
CA SER A 38 33.51 6.87 -3.71
C SER A 38 34.56 7.67 -2.93
N LEU A 39 34.84 7.31 -1.68
CA LEU A 39 35.74 8.05 -0.79
C LEU A 39 37.15 7.44 -0.69
N ARG A 40 37.33 6.14 -0.96
CA ARG A 40 38.60 5.41 -0.73
C ARG A 40 39.79 5.99 -1.50
N ASP A 41 39.56 6.45 -2.71
CA ASP A 41 40.62 6.95 -3.60
C ASP A 41 40.55 8.47 -3.81
N GLY A 42 39.71 9.18 -3.03
CA GLY A 42 39.49 10.63 -3.21
C GLY A 42 38.83 11.02 -4.54
N ILE A 43 38.30 10.04 -5.29
CA ILE A 43 37.67 10.21 -6.61
C ILE A 43 36.48 11.19 -6.53
N VAL A 44 35.76 11.18 -5.41
CA VAL A 44 34.65 12.11 -5.15
C VAL A 44 34.92 12.86 -3.84
N PRO A 45 34.96 14.20 -3.85
CA PRO A 45 35.08 14.98 -2.63
C PRO A 45 33.93 14.68 -1.64
N PRO A 46 34.17 14.67 -0.32
CA PRO A 46 33.13 14.35 0.67
C PRO A 46 31.87 15.21 0.56
N TRP A 47 32.02 16.51 0.26
CA TRP A 47 30.90 17.42 0.07
C TRP A 47 30.05 17.05 -1.16
N ALA A 48 30.70 16.62 -2.25
CA ALA A 48 30.02 16.21 -3.47
C ALA A 48 29.29 14.88 -3.25
N PHE A 49 29.92 13.95 -2.54
CA PHE A 49 29.28 12.69 -2.11
C PHE A 49 28.01 12.95 -1.30
N LEU A 50 28.07 13.82 -0.27
CA LEU A 50 26.92 14.15 0.57
C LEU A 50 25.82 14.84 -0.23
N GLY A 51 26.17 15.82 -1.06
CA GLY A 51 25.21 16.54 -1.90
C GLY A 51 24.49 15.64 -2.89
N LEU A 52 25.23 14.76 -3.59
CA LEU A 52 24.67 13.85 -4.58
C LEU A 52 23.85 12.73 -3.95
N THR A 53 24.30 12.17 -2.83
CA THR A 53 23.53 11.15 -2.10
C THR A 53 22.23 11.74 -1.56
N GLY A 54 22.30 12.92 -0.94
CA GLY A 54 21.12 13.63 -0.43
C GLY A 54 20.14 14.03 -1.55
N GLY A 55 20.66 14.59 -2.65
CA GLY A 55 19.87 14.91 -3.83
C GLY A 55 19.21 13.68 -4.45
N GLY A 56 19.93 12.56 -4.52
CA GLY A 56 19.41 11.29 -5.00
C GLY A 56 18.27 10.78 -4.13
N ILE A 57 18.45 10.77 -2.80
CA ILE A 57 17.40 10.37 -1.85
C ILE A 57 16.15 11.24 -2.04
N ALA A 58 16.31 12.56 -2.14
CA ALA A 58 15.18 13.47 -2.36
C ALA A 58 14.45 13.18 -3.68
N ALA A 59 15.18 12.94 -4.77
CA ALA A 59 14.61 12.57 -6.05
C ALA A 59 13.85 11.23 -5.99
N GLY A 60 14.39 10.22 -5.30
CA GLY A 60 13.72 8.95 -5.07
C GLY A 60 12.41 9.09 -4.26
N LEU A 61 12.41 9.94 -3.24
CA LEU A 61 11.20 10.24 -2.46
C LEU A 61 10.13 10.95 -3.31
N LEU A 62 10.54 11.92 -4.15
CA LEU A 62 9.66 12.66 -5.05
C LEU A 62 9.05 11.77 -6.13
N LEU A 63 9.84 10.87 -6.73
CA LEU A 63 9.37 9.91 -7.72
C LEU A 63 8.18 9.07 -7.21
N TYR A 64 8.15 8.78 -5.92
CA TYR A 64 7.07 8.03 -5.30
C TYR A 64 5.90 8.92 -4.85
N ALA A 65 6.16 10.18 -4.49
CA ALA A 65 5.11 11.11 -4.07
C ALA A 65 4.26 11.63 -5.24
N VAL A 66 4.84 11.70 -6.44
CA VAL A 66 4.15 12.18 -7.64
C VAL A 66 3.21 11.10 -8.19
N LYS A 67 1.90 11.36 -8.04
CA LYS A 67 0.83 10.53 -8.59
C LYS A 67 0.62 10.70 -10.11
N PRO A 68 0.68 11.92 -10.70
CA PRO A 68 0.48 12.09 -12.13
C PRO A 68 1.56 11.39 -12.96
N ALA A 69 1.14 10.51 -13.87
CA ALA A 69 2.05 9.71 -14.70
C ALA A 69 3.01 10.59 -15.53
N GLY A 70 2.51 11.69 -16.12
CA GLY A 70 3.33 12.60 -16.92
C GLY A 70 4.46 13.27 -16.12
N LEU A 71 4.14 13.79 -14.93
CA LEU A 71 5.14 14.42 -14.06
C LEU A 71 6.15 13.40 -13.51
N ARG A 72 5.71 12.15 -13.28
CA ARG A 72 6.59 11.06 -12.89
C ARG A 72 7.59 10.70 -13.99
N TRP A 73 7.15 10.65 -15.25
CA TRP A 73 8.06 10.43 -16.39
C TRP A 73 9.08 11.55 -16.55
N LEU A 74 8.68 12.80 -16.36
CA LEU A 74 9.61 13.94 -16.35
C LEU A 74 10.66 13.82 -15.25
N LEU A 75 10.27 13.40 -14.05
CA LEU A 75 11.22 13.16 -12.95
C LEU A 75 12.17 11.99 -13.24
N ILE A 76 11.70 10.92 -13.88
CA ILE A 76 12.56 9.81 -14.32
C ILE A 76 13.56 10.32 -15.35
N ALA A 77 13.11 11.08 -16.34
CA ALA A 77 13.97 11.67 -17.36
C ALA A 77 15.03 12.60 -16.72
N LEU A 78 14.66 13.39 -15.72
CA LEU A 78 15.59 14.24 -14.96
C LEU A 78 16.65 13.41 -14.21
N VAL A 79 16.22 12.34 -13.53
CA VAL A 79 17.12 11.45 -12.77
C VAL A 79 18.13 10.75 -13.68
N VAL A 80 17.65 10.23 -14.82
CA VAL A 80 18.50 9.59 -15.83
C VAL A 80 19.41 10.61 -16.50
N GLY A 81 18.87 11.77 -16.86
CA GLY A 81 19.63 12.87 -17.47
C GLY A 81 20.78 13.34 -16.58
N LEU A 82 20.55 13.50 -15.28
CA LEU A 82 21.59 13.87 -14.33
C LEU A 82 22.64 12.77 -14.15
N ALA A 83 22.23 11.49 -14.15
CA ALA A 83 23.17 10.38 -14.10
C ALA A 83 24.08 10.34 -15.33
N VAL A 84 23.52 10.57 -16.52
CA VAL A 84 24.28 10.67 -17.79
C VAL A 84 25.22 11.88 -17.77
N ALA A 85 24.75 13.04 -17.30
CA ALA A 85 25.57 14.24 -17.18
C ALA A 85 26.76 14.01 -16.23
N LEU A 86 26.53 13.39 -15.07
CA LEU A 86 27.60 13.03 -14.12
C LEU A 86 28.59 12.03 -14.73
N ARG A 87 28.11 11.07 -15.52
CA ARG A 87 28.96 10.07 -16.19
C ARG A 87 29.90 10.67 -17.22
N ILE A 88 29.46 11.71 -17.93
CA ILE A 88 30.24 12.39 -18.98
C ILE A 88 31.08 13.54 -18.38
N SER A 89 30.82 13.94 -17.14
CA SER A 89 31.56 14.99 -16.44
C SER A 89 32.99 14.58 -16.08
N ALA A 90 33.76 15.55 -15.57
CA ALA A 90 35.09 15.33 -15.00
C ALA A 90 35.10 14.41 -13.75
N MET A 91 33.93 14.06 -13.20
CA MET A 91 33.78 13.19 -12.03
C MET A 91 32.84 12.01 -12.32
N PRO A 92 33.22 11.06 -13.20
CA PRO A 92 32.35 9.95 -13.59
C PRO A 92 31.95 9.03 -12.41
N GLY A 93 32.77 9.01 -11.35
CA GLY A 93 32.47 8.30 -10.09
C GLY A 93 31.29 8.91 -9.31
N ALA A 94 30.94 10.17 -9.54
CA ALA A 94 29.85 10.90 -8.90
C ALA A 94 28.45 10.37 -9.31
N MET A 95 28.36 9.65 -10.42
CA MET A 95 27.11 8.98 -10.85
C MET A 95 26.63 7.94 -9.83
N ALA A 96 27.56 7.19 -9.22
CA ALA A 96 27.23 6.13 -8.27
C ALA A 96 26.50 6.64 -7.01
N PRO A 97 27.02 7.63 -6.25
CA PRO A 97 26.31 8.15 -5.07
C PRO A 97 24.96 8.78 -5.41
N TRP A 98 24.81 9.41 -6.59
CA TRP A 98 23.52 9.90 -7.07
C TRP A 98 22.51 8.75 -7.23
N LEU A 99 22.83 7.75 -8.06
CA LEU A 99 21.92 6.64 -8.36
C LEU A 99 21.60 5.79 -7.12
N LEU A 100 22.61 5.51 -6.29
CA LEU A 100 22.42 4.76 -5.04
C LEU A 100 21.59 5.56 -4.03
N GLY A 101 21.73 6.89 -4.00
CA GLY A 101 20.84 7.79 -3.28
C GLY A 101 19.39 7.68 -3.77
N VAL A 102 19.14 7.70 -5.08
CA VAL A 102 17.79 7.52 -5.66
C VAL A 102 17.18 6.17 -5.27
N VAL A 103 17.97 5.10 -5.33
CA VAL A 103 17.54 3.77 -4.91
C VAL A 103 17.17 3.78 -3.41
N ALA A 104 18.04 4.33 -2.56
CA ALA A 104 17.78 4.46 -1.13
C ALA A 104 16.50 5.27 -0.85
N GLY A 105 16.32 6.42 -1.50
CA GLY A 105 15.11 7.24 -1.40
C GLY A 105 13.84 6.49 -1.82
N SER A 106 13.91 5.67 -2.86
CA SER A 106 12.80 4.84 -3.34
C SER A 106 12.44 3.69 -2.38
N PHE A 107 13.41 3.21 -1.59
CA PHE A 107 13.12 2.26 -0.52
C PHE A 107 12.55 2.95 0.73
N LEU A 108 13.03 4.15 1.05
CA LEU A 108 12.51 5.00 2.13
C LEU A 108 11.09 5.52 1.85
N SER A 109 10.67 5.49 0.58
CA SER A 109 9.35 5.95 0.18
C SER A 109 8.24 4.93 0.46
N ARG A 110 8.58 3.69 0.83
CA ARG A 110 7.63 2.60 1.07
C ARG A 110 6.78 2.82 2.31
N ASP A 111 5.53 2.32 2.26
CA ASP A 111 4.53 2.43 3.33
C ASP A 111 4.89 1.65 4.61
N GLU A 112 5.97 0.87 4.60
CA GLU A 112 6.46 0.15 5.78
C GLU A 112 7.12 1.06 6.82
N TRP A 113 7.54 2.26 6.42
CA TRP A 113 8.26 3.18 7.28
C TRP A 113 7.35 4.06 8.16
N PRO A 114 7.73 4.32 9.41
CA PRO A 114 6.88 5.02 10.39
C PRO A 114 6.60 6.48 10.03
N TRP A 115 7.48 7.17 9.28
CA TRP A 115 7.25 8.55 8.87
C TRP A 115 6.23 8.70 7.74
N ARG A 116 5.86 7.61 7.05
CA ARG A 116 4.77 7.60 6.07
C ARG A 116 3.39 7.53 6.71
N ARG A 117 3.32 7.30 8.03
CA ARG A 117 2.07 7.26 8.77
C ARG A 117 1.43 8.64 8.84
N SER A 118 0.11 8.69 8.63
CA SER A 118 -0.64 9.93 8.80
C SER A 118 -0.56 10.42 10.26
N PRO A 119 -0.78 11.72 10.52
CA PRO A 119 -0.87 12.24 11.89
C PRO A 119 -1.90 11.47 12.73
N GLU A 120 -3.04 11.13 12.12
CA GLU A 120 -4.12 10.37 12.74
C GLU A 120 -3.72 8.95 13.10
N GLU A 121 -3.02 8.23 12.20
CA GLU A 121 -2.48 6.90 12.46
C GLU A 121 -1.52 6.92 13.67
N ARG A 122 -0.64 7.92 13.73
CA ARG A 122 0.31 8.10 14.85
C ARG A 122 -0.38 8.43 16.17
N GLN A 123 -1.47 9.19 16.15
CA GLN A 123 -2.21 9.54 17.35
C GLN A 123 -2.98 8.34 17.91
N ARG A 124 -3.51 7.46 17.04
CA ARG A 124 -4.20 6.23 17.45
C ARG A 124 -3.28 5.16 17.99
N GLU A 125 -2.07 4.99 17.43
CA GLU A 125 -1.03 4.13 18.03
C GLU A 125 -0.71 4.54 19.49
N ARG A 126 -0.80 5.84 19.81
CA ARG A 126 -0.55 6.37 21.16
C ARG A 126 -1.74 6.22 22.11
N GLN A 127 -2.95 6.11 21.58
CA GLN A 127 -4.19 6.02 22.37
C GLN A 127 -5.13 4.97 21.76
N PRO A 128 -4.83 3.67 21.94
CA PRO A 128 -5.71 2.61 21.47
C PRO A 128 -7.06 2.72 22.19
N ARG A 129 -8.15 2.88 21.43
CA ARG A 129 -9.50 2.75 22.00
C ARG A 129 -9.71 1.29 22.42
N PRO A 130 -10.36 1.03 23.57
CA PRO A 130 -10.77 -0.32 23.92
C PRO A 130 -11.65 -0.90 22.81
N LEU A 131 -11.37 -2.11 22.33
CA LEU A 131 -12.13 -2.76 21.27
C LEU A 131 -13.64 -2.82 21.59
N ALA A 132 -13.98 -3.05 22.86
CA ALA A 132 -15.36 -3.08 23.36
C ALA A 132 -16.13 -1.75 23.20
N SER A 133 -15.42 -0.63 22.98
CA SER A 133 -16.04 0.68 22.76
C SER A 133 -16.39 0.98 21.30
N ILE A 134 -15.92 0.14 20.37
CA ILE A 134 -16.15 0.32 18.93
C ILE A 134 -17.50 -0.35 18.59
N ARG A 135 -18.53 0.47 18.41
CA ARG A 135 -19.84 -0.01 17.96
C ARG A 135 -19.79 -0.43 16.49
N PRO A 136 -20.61 -1.41 16.05
CA PRO A 136 -20.77 -1.71 14.63
C PRO A 136 -21.22 -0.47 13.84
N TRP A 137 -20.79 -0.39 12.59
CA TRP A 137 -21.25 0.60 11.62
C TRP A 137 -22.26 -0.02 10.66
N SER A 138 -23.19 0.78 10.16
CA SER A 138 -24.13 0.40 9.12
C SER A 138 -24.48 1.57 8.21
N GLY A 139 -24.58 1.32 6.91
CA GLY A 139 -24.96 2.29 5.88
C GLY A 139 -24.96 1.64 4.50
N SER A 140 -25.77 2.16 3.58
CA SER A 140 -25.87 1.68 2.19
C SER A 140 -25.98 0.15 2.03
N GLY A 141 -26.74 -0.51 2.92
CA GLY A 141 -26.95 -1.96 2.90
C GLY A 141 -25.77 -2.79 3.42
N LEU A 142 -24.66 -2.15 3.82
CA LEU A 142 -23.48 -2.79 4.40
C LEU A 142 -23.48 -2.60 5.92
N THR A 143 -23.09 -3.64 6.64
CA THR A 143 -22.78 -3.61 8.07
C THR A 143 -21.33 -3.98 8.28
N ALA A 144 -20.70 -3.36 9.27
CA ALA A 144 -19.30 -3.60 9.61
C ALA A 144 -19.15 -3.74 11.13
N SER A 145 -18.52 -4.81 11.57
CA SER A 145 -18.33 -5.12 13.00
C SER A 145 -16.96 -5.74 13.24
N LEU A 146 -16.50 -5.73 14.50
CA LEU A 146 -15.25 -6.41 14.87
C LEU A 146 -15.44 -7.93 14.82
N ALA A 147 -14.46 -8.63 14.27
CA ALA A 147 -14.42 -10.09 14.28
C ALA A 147 -12.98 -10.60 14.39
N GLU A 148 -12.82 -11.89 14.64
CA GLU A 148 -11.51 -12.54 14.58
C GLU A 148 -11.24 -13.05 13.16
N VAL A 149 -10.04 -12.72 12.64
CA VAL A 149 -9.53 -13.22 11.36
C VAL A 149 -8.30 -14.10 11.59
N PRO A 150 -8.16 -15.22 10.86
CA PRO A 150 -7.00 -16.08 10.99
C PRO A 150 -5.71 -15.43 10.47
N ILE A 151 -4.59 -15.71 11.13
CA ILE A 151 -3.24 -15.30 10.77
C ILE A 151 -2.38 -16.52 10.51
N GLY A 152 -2.01 -16.73 9.24
CA GLY A 152 -1.12 -17.81 8.83
C GLY A 152 -1.70 -19.20 9.12
N ARG A 153 -0.85 -20.23 9.03
CA ARG A 153 -1.27 -21.65 9.02
C ARG A 153 -1.48 -22.30 10.39
N ARG A 154 -1.33 -21.56 11.50
CA ARG A 154 -1.27 -22.14 12.86
C ARG A 154 -2.48 -21.79 13.75
N GLY A 155 -3.58 -21.33 13.16
CA GLY A 155 -4.81 -21.04 13.91
C GLY A 155 -4.70 -19.84 14.87
N ALA A 156 -3.67 -19.01 14.74
CA ALA A 156 -3.62 -17.73 15.43
C ALA A 156 -4.67 -16.79 14.82
N THR A 157 -5.31 -15.93 15.62
CA THR A 157 -6.27 -14.93 15.13
C THR A 157 -5.82 -13.52 15.50
N GLU A 158 -6.18 -12.52 14.68
CA GLU A 158 -6.10 -11.09 15.00
C GLU A 158 -7.48 -10.45 14.91
N THR A 159 -7.59 -9.23 15.45
CA THR A 159 -8.75 -8.38 15.22
C THR A 159 -8.86 -8.03 13.74
N GLY A 160 -9.98 -8.38 13.15
CA GLY A 160 -10.43 -8.08 11.80
C GLY A 160 -11.76 -7.35 11.80
N VAL A 161 -12.33 -7.21 10.61
CA VAL A 161 -13.65 -6.64 10.40
C VAL A 161 -14.52 -7.64 9.65
N LEU A 162 -15.69 -7.94 10.19
CA LEU A 162 -16.76 -8.64 9.50
C LEU A 162 -17.58 -7.61 8.73
N LEU A 163 -17.63 -7.76 7.41
CA LEU A 163 -18.48 -7.03 6.50
C LEU A 163 -19.66 -7.91 6.10
N ALA A 164 -20.87 -7.39 6.17
CA ALA A 164 -22.05 -8.11 5.73
C ALA A 164 -23.03 -7.22 4.94
N ALA A 165 -23.48 -7.70 3.79
CA ALA A 165 -24.51 -7.11 2.96
C ALA A 165 -25.40 -8.23 2.40
N GLY A 166 -26.70 -8.19 2.71
CA GLY A 166 -27.61 -9.27 2.33
C GLY A 166 -27.19 -10.62 2.93
N ASP A 167 -27.03 -11.63 2.07
CA ASP A 167 -26.53 -12.98 2.40
C ASP A 167 -25.00 -13.09 2.30
N VAL A 168 -24.30 -12.01 1.94
CA VAL A 168 -22.86 -11.99 1.73
C VAL A 168 -22.17 -11.53 2.99
N VAL A 169 -21.28 -12.37 3.50
CA VAL A 169 -20.47 -12.09 4.68
C VAL A 169 -19.01 -12.32 4.33
N ALA A 170 -18.14 -11.41 4.75
CA ALA A 170 -16.71 -11.50 4.52
C ALA A 170 -15.92 -10.92 5.68
N ARG A 171 -14.92 -11.65 6.16
CA ARG A 171 -13.94 -11.14 7.12
C ARG A 171 -12.75 -10.54 6.40
N VAL A 172 -12.38 -9.32 6.75
CA VAL A 172 -11.29 -8.55 6.14
C VAL A 172 -10.30 -8.13 7.22
N ARG A 173 -9.00 -8.13 6.88
CA ARG A 173 -7.95 -7.68 7.80
C ARG A 173 -7.98 -6.16 7.96
N VAL A 174 -7.77 -5.68 9.18
CA VAL A 174 -7.81 -4.24 9.49
C VAL A 174 -6.77 -3.46 8.67
N ASP A 175 -5.58 -4.03 8.44
CA ASP A 175 -4.51 -3.34 7.71
C ASP A 175 -4.79 -3.22 6.19
N GLU A 176 -5.55 -4.13 5.61
CA GLU A 176 -6.05 -4.01 4.24
C GLU A 176 -7.16 -2.98 4.15
N LEU A 177 -8.11 -3.04 5.08
CA LEU A 177 -9.19 -2.07 5.17
C LEU A 177 -8.64 -0.65 5.34
N HIS A 178 -7.66 -0.44 6.23
CA HIS A 178 -6.98 0.85 6.42
C HIS A 178 -6.30 1.34 5.16
N ARG A 179 -5.60 0.47 4.43
CA ARG A 179 -4.97 0.83 3.15
C ARG A 179 -6.00 1.22 2.10
N LEU A 180 -7.13 0.52 2.03
CA LEU A 180 -8.22 0.84 1.12
C LEU A 180 -8.84 2.21 1.45
N VAL A 181 -9.26 2.44 2.70
CA VAL A 181 -9.95 3.68 3.11
C VAL A 181 -9.03 4.90 3.11
N SER A 182 -7.71 4.72 3.30
CA SER A 182 -6.70 5.77 3.13
C SER A 182 -6.25 5.97 1.68
N GLY A 183 -6.78 5.16 0.76
CA GLY A 183 -6.48 5.22 -0.68
C GLY A 183 -5.07 4.77 -1.06
N ARG A 184 -4.38 4.04 -0.18
CA ARG A 184 -3.08 3.40 -0.43
C ARG A 184 -3.22 2.03 -1.14
N ALA A 185 -4.41 1.44 -1.12
CA ALA A 185 -4.78 0.26 -1.90
C ALA A 185 -6.10 0.50 -2.65
N GLY A 186 -6.29 -0.28 -3.72
CA GLY A 186 -7.53 -0.28 -4.51
C GLY A 186 -8.55 -1.33 -4.04
N ILE A 187 -8.08 -2.40 -3.41
CA ILE A 187 -8.91 -3.55 -3.00
C ILE A 187 -8.51 -3.97 -1.57
N ALA A 188 -9.50 -4.39 -0.78
CA ALA A 188 -9.31 -5.22 0.40
C ALA A 188 -10.01 -6.58 0.15
N GLU A 189 -9.29 -7.67 0.43
CA GLU A 189 -9.70 -9.04 0.11
C GLU A 189 -10.18 -9.78 1.35
N SER A 190 -11.22 -10.61 1.20
CA SER A 190 -11.72 -11.46 2.27
C SER A 190 -10.70 -12.54 2.64
N VAL A 191 -10.51 -12.79 3.93
CA VAL A 191 -9.64 -13.87 4.44
C VAL A 191 -10.31 -15.25 4.30
N ASP A 192 -11.63 -15.28 4.13
CA ASP A 192 -12.45 -16.50 4.09
C ASP A 192 -12.30 -17.32 2.79
N SER A 193 -11.48 -16.86 1.84
CA SER A 193 -11.27 -17.54 0.55
C SER A 193 -10.54 -18.89 0.66
N ASP A 194 -9.84 -19.13 1.77
CA ASP A 194 -8.94 -20.29 1.94
C ASP A 194 -9.57 -21.48 2.70
N ASP A 195 -10.77 -21.33 3.27
CA ASP A 195 -11.45 -22.42 4.01
C ASP A 195 -12.13 -23.39 3.03
N ALA A 196 -11.36 -24.42 2.64
CA ALA A 196 -11.63 -25.84 2.33
C ALA A 196 -13.04 -26.38 1.97
N ASP A 197 -14.04 -25.56 1.69
CA ASP A 197 -15.29 -25.98 1.11
C ASP A 197 -15.40 -25.42 -0.31
N SER A 198 -15.73 -26.30 -1.24
CA SER A 198 -15.75 -26.16 -2.70
C SER A 198 -16.60 -25.01 -3.29
N SER A 199 -17.00 -24.03 -2.48
CA SER A 199 -17.67 -22.80 -2.90
C SER A 199 -16.79 -21.55 -2.90
N GLY A 200 -15.62 -21.54 -2.22
CA GLY A 200 -14.53 -20.56 -2.33
C GLY A 200 -14.91 -19.16 -2.84
N ARG A 201 -15.84 -18.47 -2.17
CA ARG A 201 -16.36 -17.19 -2.66
C ARG A 201 -15.50 -16.07 -2.10
N THR A 202 -14.44 -15.72 -2.82
CA THR A 202 -13.67 -14.51 -2.52
C THR A 202 -14.59 -13.30 -2.59
N VAL A 203 -14.52 -12.43 -1.59
CA VAL A 203 -15.28 -11.18 -1.55
C VAL A 203 -14.32 -10.02 -1.51
N TYR A 204 -14.57 -9.01 -2.34
CA TYR A 204 -13.76 -7.80 -2.43
C TYR A 204 -14.53 -6.58 -1.94
N LEU A 205 -13.85 -5.73 -1.19
CA LEU A 205 -14.22 -4.33 -1.06
C LEU A 205 -13.25 -3.52 -1.93
N THR A 206 -13.75 -2.95 -3.03
CA THR A 206 -12.91 -2.29 -4.05
C THR A 206 -13.28 -0.84 -4.25
N ARG A 207 -12.29 -0.02 -4.60
CA ARG A 207 -12.48 1.32 -5.12
C ARG A 207 -12.76 1.28 -6.61
N VAL A 208 -13.83 1.95 -7.02
CA VAL A 208 -14.27 2.01 -8.42
C VAL A 208 -13.18 2.56 -9.34
N ASP A 209 -12.50 3.64 -8.94
CA ASP A 209 -11.45 4.29 -9.74
C ASP A 209 -10.15 3.48 -9.91
N THR A 210 -10.01 2.35 -9.22
CA THR A 210 -8.80 1.51 -9.29
C THR A 210 -8.96 0.23 -10.10
N SER A 211 -10.19 -0.13 -10.44
CA SER A 211 -10.49 -1.31 -11.24
C SER A 211 -10.30 -1.01 -12.73
N SER A 212 -9.64 -1.92 -13.45
CA SER A 212 -9.50 -1.81 -14.90
C SER A 212 -10.88 -1.98 -15.56
N PRO A 213 -11.31 -1.09 -16.48
CA PRO A 213 -12.58 -1.23 -17.20
C PRO A 213 -12.68 -2.57 -17.94
N ASP A 214 -11.56 -3.07 -18.46
CA ASP A 214 -11.47 -4.35 -19.21
C ASP A 214 -11.43 -5.60 -18.30
N SER A 215 -11.67 -5.46 -17.00
CA SER A 215 -11.73 -6.58 -16.07
C SER A 215 -13.19 -6.93 -15.75
N ILE A 216 -13.46 -8.21 -15.43
CA ILE A 216 -14.81 -8.66 -15.03
C ILE A 216 -15.34 -7.82 -13.85
N VAL A 217 -14.47 -7.42 -12.92
CA VAL A 217 -14.81 -6.49 -11.83
C VAL A 217 -15.12 -5.10 -12.38
N GLY A 218 -14.33 -4.59 -13.32
CA GLY A 218 -14.57 -3.30 -13.97
C GLY A 218 -15.91 -3.23 -14.69
N GLU A 219 -16.31 -4.30 -15.38
CA GLU A 219 -17.62 -4.41 -16.06
C GLU A 219 -18.79 -4.23 -15.08
N VAL A 220 -18.72 -4.82 -13.89
CA VAL A 220 -19.74 -4.69 -12.83
C VAL A 220 -19.77 -3.29 -12.22
N LEU A 221 -18.65 -2.56 -12.27
CA LEU A 221 -18.52 -1.22 -11.69
C LEU A 221 -18.81 -0.09 -12.67
N VAL A 222 -19.12 -0.41 -13.93
CA VAL A 222 -19.44 0.58 -14.96
C VAL A 222 -20.60 1.46 -14.51
N GLY A 223 -20.39 2.78 -14.58
CA GLY A 223 -21.41 3.79 -14.24
C GLY A 223 -21.47 4.18 -12.76
N LEU A 224 -20.67 3.56 -11.89
CA LEU A 224 -20.57 3.96 -10.49
C LEU A 224 -19.61 5.16 -10.29
N PRO A 225 -19.79 5.98 -9.23
CA PRO A 225 -18.88 7.07 -8.92
C PRO A 225 -17.46 6.56 -8.63
N GLY A 226 -16.44 7.22 -9.15
CA GLY A 226 -15.05 6.75 -9.04
C GLY A 226 -14.52 6.67 -7.60
N ASP A 227 -15.00 7.52 -6.70
CA ASP A 227 -14.61 7.55 -5.29
C ASP A 227 -15.36 6.53 -4.42
N ALA A 228 -16.36 5.84 -4.98
CA ALA A 228 -17.19 4.86 -4.28
C ALA A 228 -16.40 3.61 -3.88
N LEU A 229 -16.89 2.94 -2.82
CA LEU A 229 -16.46 1.59 -2.47
C LEU A 229 -17.57 0.60 -2.81
N ALA A 230 -17.24 -0.42 -3.59
CA ALA A 230 -18.16 -1.49 -3.95
C ALA A 230 -17.78 -2.79 -3.23
N PHE A 231 -18.77 -3.42 -2.61
CA PHE A 231 -18.66 -4.74 -1.97
C PHE A 231 -19.16 -5.80 -2.95
N LEU A 232 -18.26 -6.68 -3.37
CA LEU A 232 -18.43 -7.57 -4.51
C LEU A 232 -18.15 -9.01 -4.11
N ARG A 233 -19.08 -9.91 -4.41
CA ARG A 233 -18.86 -11.35 -4.37
C ARG A 233 -18.23 -11.79 -5.70
N ILE A 234 -17.08 -12.46 -5.65
CA ILE A 234 -16.38 -12.97 -6.82
C ILE A 234 -16.76 -14.43 -7.01
N THR A 235 -17.58 -14.70 -8.03
CA THR A 235 -18.02 -16.05 -8.43
C THR A 235 -18.00 -16.19 -9.95
N ASP A 236 -18.14 -17.42 -10.43
CA ASP A 236 -18.39 -17.73 -11.84
C ASP A 236 -19.76 -18.45 -11.97
N PRO A 237 -20.78 -17.82 -12.57
CA PRO A 237 -20.77 -16.50 -13.20
C PRO A 237 -20.69 -15.34 -12.18
N MET A 238 -20.16 -14.20 -12.63
CA MET A 238 -20.08 -12.98 -11.83
C MET A 238 -21.48 -12.38 -11.64
N PRO A 239 -21.84 -11.90 -10.43
CA PRO A 239 -23.09 -11.18 -10.21
C PRO A 239 -23.16 -9.90 -11.05
N ALA A 240 -24.36 -9.54 -11.51
CA ALA A 240 -24.58 -8.38 -12.36
C ALA A 240 -24.41 -7.03 -11.64
N SER A 241 -24.41 -7.02 -10.30
CA SER A 241 -24.28 -5.81 -9.49
C SER A 241 -23.51 -6.08 -8.20
N PRO A 242 -22.88 -5.05 -7.60
CA PRO A 242 -22.33 -5.15 -6.26
C PRO A 242 -23.42 -5.40 -5.22
N GLU A 243 -23.06 -6.07 -4.14
CA GLU A 243 -23.92 -6.37 -2.99
C GLU A 243 -24.20 -5.12 -2.15
N ALA A 244 -23.23 -4.21 -2.10
CA ALA A 244 -23.37 -2.87 -1.54
C ALA A 244 -22.44 -1.88 -2.24
N VAL A 245 -22.88 -0.61 -2.33
CA VAL A 245 -22.07 0.48 -2.87
C VAL A 245 -22.11 1.65 -1.90
N LEU A 246 -20.96 1.98 -1.31
CA LEU A 246 -20.81 3.11 -0.41
C LEU A 246 -20.47 4.37 -1.22
N THR A 247 -21.30 5.40 -1.07
CA THR A 247 -21.08 6.72 -1.67
C THR A 247 -21.37 7.82 -0.62
N GLY A 248 -20.97 9.06 -0.92
CA GLY A 248 -21.37 10.23 -0.14
C GLY A 248 -21.09 10.11 1.36
N SER A 249 -22.11 10.40 2.19
CA SER A 249 -22.02 10.38 3.65
C SER A 249 -21.71 9.00 4.22
N ASP A 250 -22.24 7.94 3.62
CA ASP A 250 -22.05 6.56 4.11
C ASP A 250 -20.61 6.13 3.89
N LEU A 251 -20.02 6.51 2.75
CA LEU A 251 -18.60 6.31 2.49
C LEU A 251 -17.73 7.05 3.52
N VAL A 252 -18.04 8.32 3.82
CA VAL A 252 -17.30 9.09 4.83
C VAL A 252 -17.42 8.45 6.21
N GLY A 253 -18.64 8.12 6.65
CA GLY A 253 -18.89 7.48 7.93
C GLY A 253 -18.21 6.12 8.06
N PHE A 254 -18.22 5.31 7.00
CA PHE A 254 -17.51 4.03 6.97
C PHE A 254 -15.99 4.23 7.08
N ARG A 255 -15.41 5.19 6.36
CA ARG A 255 -13.98 5.49 6.42
C ARG A 255 -13.58 5.91 7.84
N GLU A 256 -14.33 6.81 8.46
CA GLU A 256 -14.10 7.25 9.83
C GLU A 256 -14.19 6.08 10.81
N TRP A 257 -15.22 5.24 10.68
CA TRP A 257 -15.41 4.07 11.52
C TRP A 257 -14.27 3.05 11.37
N ALA A 258 -13.94 2.66 10.13
CA ALA A 258 -12.89 1.68 9.85
C ALA A 258 -11.54 2.09 10.46
N LEU A 259 -11.28 3.39 10.43
CA LEU A 259 -10.13 4.04 11.00
C LEU A 259 -10.13 4.07 12.54
N THR A 260 -11.27 3.89 13.21
CA THR A 260 -11.33 3.70 14.67
C THR A 260 -10.88 2.31 15.13
N VAL A 261 -10.94 1.32 14.23
CA VAL A 261 -10.46 -0.04 14.52
C VAL A 261 -8.94 -0.03 14.59
N PRO A 262 -8.32 -0.42 15.72
CA PRO A 262 -6.87 -0.42 15.84
C PRO A 262 -6.28 -1.46 14.88
N ALA A 263 -5.32 -1.03 14.06
CA ALA A 263 -4.50 -1.97 13.32
C ALA A 263 -3.62 -2.77 14.29
N PRO A 264 -3.32 -4.05 13.99
CA PRO A 264 -2.42 -4.87 14.79
C PRO A 264 -0.98 -4.30 14.85
#